data_AF-A0A3D5JGP8-F1
#
_entry.id   AF-A0A3D5JGP8-F1
#
_cell.length_a   1.000
_cell.length_b   1.000
_cell.length_c   1.000
_cell.angle_alpha   90.00
_cell.angle_beta   90.00
_cell.angle_gamma   90.00
#
_symmetry.space_group_name_H-M   'P 1'
#
loop_
_entity.id
_entity.type
_entity.pdbx_description
1 polymer ?
#
loop_
_entity_poly.entity_id
_entity_poly.type
_entity_poly.pdbx_seq_one_letter_code
_entity_poly.pdbx_strand_id
1 'polypeptide(L)'
;AQSWVCAGSNFAPEAHMALWKTCVVDGDFTLGRKIMSAMLPLMRTLEQGGKFLQCIKYGCAIRGLPAGPPRAPLRDLNKDEKRSLEQVIRVMDRTINELMASADKGGK
;
A
#
# COMPACT_ATOMS: atom_id res chain seq x y z
N ALA A 1 14.63 -11.61 -5.28
CA ALA A 1 13.44 -12.11 -6.00
C ALA A 1 13.02 -11.06 -7.02
N GLN A 2 12.43 -11.46 -8.16
CA GLN A 2 11.97 -10.54 -9.22
C GLN A 2 10.45 -10.33 -9.24
N SER A 3 9.71 -11.05 -8.39
CA SER A 3 8.26 -11.01 -8.28
C SER A 3 7.82 -11.41 -6.87
N TRP A 4 6.55 -11.13 -6.53
CA TRP A 4 5.93 -11.52 -5.25
C TRP A 4 4.41 -11.58 -5.37
N VAL A 5 3.78 -12.25 -4.40
CA VAL A 5 2.33 -12.21 -4.17
C VAL A 5 2.09 -11.27 -2.99
N CYS A 6 1.20 -10.30 -3.13
CA CYS A 6 0.85 -9.38 -2.06
C CYS A 6 -0.64 -9.08 -2.07
N ALA A 7 -1.22 -8.95 -0.87
CA ALA A 7 -2.62 -8.57 -0.76
C ALA A 7 -2.82 -7.05 -0.88
N GLY A 8 -1.84 -6.25 -0.47
CA GLY A 8 -1.88 -4.78 -0.56
C GLY A 8 -2.06 -4.25 -1.98
N SER A 9 -1.59 -4.98 -3.00
CA SER A 9 -1.77 -4.59 -4.41
C SER A 9 -3.22 -4.57 -4.88
N ASN A 10 -4.16 -5.17 -4.14
CA ASN A 10 -5.59 -5.05 -4.45
C ASN A 10 -6.10 -3.61 -4.35
N PHE A 11 -5.46 -2.76 -3.52
CA PHE A 11 -5.86 -1.36 -3.33
C PHE A 11 -4.71 -0.35 -3.45
N ALA A 12 -3.47 -0.79 -3.48
CA ALA A 12 -2.28 0.04 -3.66
C ALA A 12 -1.37 -0.47 -4.80
N PRO A 13 -1.91 -0.80 -5.99
CA PRO A 13 -1.10 -1.35 -7.08
C PRO A 13 0.03 -0.40 -7.51
N GLU A 14 -0.20 0.91 -7.48
CA GLU A 14 0.79 1.93 -7.88
C GLU A 14 2.02 1.89 -6.97
N ALA A 15 1.83 1.74 -5.66
CA ALA A 15 2.94 1.63 -4.70
C ALA A 15 3.79 0.37 -4.97
N HIS A 16 3.14 -0.76 -5.24
CA HIS A 16 3.83 -2.01 -5.56
C HIS A 16 4.54 -1.95 -6.92
N MET A 17 3.93 -1.32 -7.94
CA MET A 17 4.57 -1.10 -9.23
C MET A 17 5.75 -0.15 -9.13
N ALA A 18 5.65 0.93 -8.35
CA ALA A 18 6.76 1.86 -8.13
C ALA A 18 7.95 1.16 -7.48
N LEU A 19 7.70 0.33 -6.44
CA LEU A 19 8.75 -0.45 -5.79
C LEU A 19 9.37 -1.48 -6.75
N TRP A 20 8.53 -2.20 -7.49
CA TRP A 20 8.98 -3.21 -8.45
C TRP A 20 9.83 -2.59 -9.55
N LYS A 21 9.33 -1.54 -10.20
CA LYS A 21 10.04 -0.85 -11.28
C LYS A 21 11.38 -0.32 -10.78
N THR A 22 11.36 0.41 -9.67
CA THR A 22 12.56 1.00 -9.06
C THR A 22 13.62 -0.06 -8.73
N CYS A 23 13.25 -1.15 -8.07
CA CYS A 23 14.21 -2.16 -7.62
C CYS A 23 14.60 -3.20 -8.68
N VAL A 24 13.64 -3.66 -9.49
CA VAL A 24 13.81 -4.81 -10.39
C VAL A 24 14.15 -4.36 -11.80
N VAL A 25 13.52 -3.30 -12.30
CA VAL A 25 13.74 -2.79 -13.67
C VAL A 25 14.90 -1.80 -13.69
N ASP A 26 14.86 -0.79 -12.82
CA ASP A 26 15.79 0.33 -12.85
C ASP A 26 17.04 0.09 -11.95
N GLY A 27 16.97 -0.86 -11.03
CA GLY A 27 18.09 -1.25 -10.15
C GLY A 27 18.44 -0.25 -9.05
N ASP A 28 17.60 0.77 -8.78
CA ASP A 28 17.83 1.78 -7.75
C ASP A 28 17.30 1.31 -6.38
N PHE A 29 18.12 0.54 -5.67
CA PHE A 29 17.79 0.10 -4.32
C PHE A 29 17.80 1.23 -3.28
N THR A 30 18.38 2.40 -3.58
CA THR A 30 18.37 3.54 -2.66
C THR A 30 17.00 4.21 -2.67
N LEU A 31 16.44 4.49 -3.83
CA LEU A 31 15.05 4.93 -3.96
C LEU A 31 14.08 3.83 -3.52
N GLY A 32 14.35 2.57 -3.89
CA GLY A 32 13.56 1.41 -3.48
C GLY A 32 13.39 1.30 -1.96
N ARG A 33 14.46 1.53 -1.18
CA ARG A 33 14.39 1.56 0.28
C ARG A 33 13.52 2.70 0.81
N LYS A 34 13.53 3.87 0.17
CA LYS A 34 12.66 5.00 0.55
C LYS A 34 11.19 4.67 0.28
N ILE A 35 10.89 4.08 -0.87
CA ILE A 35 9.53 3.61 -1.21
C ILE A 35 9.06 2.57 -0.20
N MET A 36 9.87 1.55 0.09
CA MET A 36 9.52 0.53 1.08
C MET A 36 9.29 1.14 2.46
N SER A 37 10.11 2.12 2.87
CA SER A 37 9.94 2.83 4.14
C SER A 37 8.60 3.56 4.23
N ALA A 38 8.12 4.14 3.12
CA ALA A 38 6.79 4.75 3.03
C ALA A 38 5.66 3.73 3.14
N MET A 39 5.90 2.47 2.74
CA MET A 39 4.93 1.37 2.85
C MET A 39 4.90 0.69 4.23
N LEU A 40 5.96 0.82 5.05
CA LEU A 40 6.04 0.15 6.36
C LEU A 40 4.87 0.46 7.32
N PRO A 41 4.37 1.71 7.43
CA PRO A 41 3.20 1.99 8.27
C PRO A 41 1.96 1.20 7.84
N LEU A 42 1.74 1.04 6.52
CA LEU A 42 0.65 0.22 6.01
C LEU A 42 0.82 -1.25 6.42
N MET A 43 2.03 -1.80 6.28
CA MET A 43 2.30 -3.20 6.66
C MET A 43 2.03 -3.45 8.15
N ARG A 44 2.39 -2.51 9.03
CA ARG A 44 2.06 -2.59 10.46
C ARG A 44 0.56 -2.62 10.70
N THR A 45 -0.21 -1.76 10.02
CA THR A 45 -1.68 -1.76 10.12
C THR A 45 -2.28 -3.09 9.66
N LEU A 46 -1.74 -3.69 8.60
CA LEU A 46 -2.22 -4.97 8.06
C LEU A 46 -1.92 -6.15 9.00
N GLU A 47 -0.72 -6.20 9.58
CA GLU A 47 -0.24 -7.35 10.37
C GLU A 47 -0.68 -7.30 11.83
N GLN A 48 -0.75 -6.11 12.45
CA GLN A 48 -0.97 -5.98 13.90
C GLN A 48 -2.45 -5.93 14.29
N GLY A 49 -3.36 -5.62 13.36
CA GLY A 49 -4.78 -5.40 13.66
C GLY A 49 -5.63 -6.69 13.77
N GLY A 50 -5.08 -7.87 13.44
CA GLY A 50 -5.83 -9.13 13.43
C GLY A 50 -6.99 -9.20 12.42
N LYS A 51 -7.15 -8.17 11.58
CA LYS A 51 -8.24 -8.00 10.61
C LYS A 51 -7.71 -7.77 9.18
N PHE A 52 -6.68 -8.53 8.82
CA PHE A 52 -5.96 -8.40 7.56
C PHE A 52 -6.89 -8.35 6.33
N LEU A 53 -7.76 -9.36 6.16
CA LEU A 53 -8.67 -9.44 5.00
C LEU A 53 -9.69 -8.29 4.98
N GLN A 54 -10.12 -7.83 6.14
CA GLN A 54 -11.05 -6.71 6.26
C GLN A 54 -10.37 -5.40 5.87
N CYS A 55 -9.08 -5.22 6.23
CA CYS A 55 -8.27 -4.12 5.73
C CYS A 55 -8.14 -4.15 4.21
N ILE A 56 -7.89 -5.31 3.59
CA ILE A 56 -7.81 -5.43 2.13
C ILE A 56 -9.14 -5.02 1.47
N LYS A 57 -10.26 -5.57 1.95
CA LYS A 57 -11.60 -5.25 1.43
C LYS A 57 -11.94 -3.78 1.60
N TYR A 58 -11.62 -3.20 2.77
CA TYR A 58 -11.87 -1.79 3.03
C TYR A 58 -11.00 -0.88 2.16
N GLY A 59 -9.72 -1.22 2.00
CA GLY A 59 -8.80 -0.53 1.09
C GLY A 59 -9.34 -0.50 -0.35
N CYS A 60 -9.90 -1.61 -0.83
CA CYS A 60 -10.54 -1.66 -2.15
C CYS A 60 -11.78 -0.74 -2.19
N ALA A 61 -12.62 -0.77 -1.16
CA ALA A 61 -13.85 0.02 -1.11
C ALA A 61 -13.57 1.54 -1.15
N ILE A 62 -12.57 2.04 -0.43
CA ILE A 62 -12.20 3.47 -0.46
C ILE A 62 -11.54 3.89 -1.78
N ARG A 63 -11.09 2.93 -2.60
CA ARG A 63 -10.65 3.13 -3.99
C ARG A 63 -11.80 3.01 -5.00
N GLY A 64 -13.03 2.80 -4.54
CA GLY A 64 -14.19 2.60 -5.42
C GLY A 64 -14.27 1.21 -6.06
N LEU A 65 -13.46 0.24 -5.61
CA LEU A 65 -13.45 -1.11 -6.14
C LEU A 65 -14.47 -1.99 -5.39
N PRO A 66 -15.30 -2.79 -6.10
CA PRO A 66 -16.32 -3.61 -5.48
C PRO A 66 -15.69 -4.78 -4.72
N ALA A 67 -15.61 -4.67 -3.39
CA ALA A 67 -15.06 -5.73 -2.53
C ALA A 67 -16.12 -6.46 -1.68
N GLY A 68 -17.28 -5.83 -1.46
CA GLY A 68 -18.33 -6.31 -0.57
C GLY A 68 -17.88 -6.45 0.90
N PRO A 69 -18.80 -6.71 1.84
CA PRO A 69 -18.44 -6.90 3.24
C PRO A 69 -17.60 -8.18 3.45
N PRO A 70 -16.86 -8.28 4.57
CA PRO A 70 -16.33 -9.56 5.04
C PRO A 70 -17.47 -10.57 5.28
N ARG A 71 -17.20 -11.86 5.02
CA ARG A 71 -18.14 -12.95 5.32
C ARG A 71 -17.96 -13.43 6.75
N ALA A 72 -19.05 -13.86 7.40
CA ALA A 72 -19.00 -14.48 8.72
C ALA A 72 -18.02 -15.69 8.71
N PRO A 73 -17.25 -15.91 9.78
CA PRO A 73 -17.33 -15.28 11.12
C PRO A 73 -16.57 -13.94 11.25
N LEU A 74 -15.96 -13.42 10.17
CA LEU A 74 -15.19 -12.17 10.22
C LEU A 74 -16.10 -10.96 10.41
N ARG A 75 -15.80 -10.13 11.41
CA ARG A 75 -16.47 -8.84 11.63
C ARG A 75 -15.78 -7.72 10.86
N ASP A 76 -16.55 -6.70 10.51
CA ASP A 76 -16.06 -5.51 9.82
C ASP A 76 -15.07 -4.71 10.69
N LEU A 77 -14.34 -3.80 10.04
CA LEU A 77 -13.54 -2.81 10.72
C LEU A 77 -14.43 -1.82 11.47
N ASN A 78 -14.03 -1.44 12.68
CA ASN A 78 -14.66 -0.36 13.43
C ASN A 78 -14.24 1.01 12.85
N LYS A 79 -14.84 2.09 13.37
CA LYS A 79 -14.61 3.46 12.84
C LYS A 79 -13.15 3.91 12.96
N ASP A 80 -12.47 3.54 14.04
CA ASP A 80 -11.09 3.97 14.30
C ASP A 80 -10.09 3.18 13.44
N GLU A 81 -10.32 1.88 13.25
CA GLU A 81 -9.56 1.02 12.33
C GLU A 81 -9.67 1.53 10.89
N LYS A 82 -10.88 1.87 10.43
CA LYS A 82 -11.13 2.45 9.11
C LYS A 82 -10.37 3.76 8.91
N ARG A 83 -10.49 4.69 9.86
CA ARG A 83 -9.79 5.99 9.82
C ARG A 83 -8.27 5.82 9.82
N SER A 84 -7.74 4.91 10.64
CA SER A 84 -6.32 4.61 10.70
C SER A 84 -5.81 4.09 9.36
N LEU A 85 -6.53 3.15 8.74
CA LEU A 85 -6.18 2.59 7.44
C LEU A 85 -6.20 3.65 6.31
N GLU A 86 -7.24 4.48 6.25
CA GLU A 86 -7.30 5.59 5.28
C GLU A 86 -6.13 6.57 5.46
N GLN A 87 -5.80 6.92 6.70
CA GLN A 87 -4.70 7.83 6.99
C GLN A 87 -3.37 7.27 6.49
N VAL A 88 -3.06 5.99 6.76
CA VAL A 88 -1.79 5.40 6.32
C VAL A 88 -1.73 5.26 4.80
N ILE A 89 -2.84 4.91 4.15
CA ILE A 89 -2.91 4.85 2.67
C ILE A 89 -2.66 6.23 2.07
N ARG A 90 -3.32 7.28 2.58
CA ARG A 90 -3.15 8.65 2.08
C ARG A 90 -1.72 9.16 2.25
N VAL A 91 -1.10 8.89 3.39
CA VAL A 91 0.30 9.29 3.65
C VAL A 91 1.25 8.53 2.73
N MET A 92 1.08 7.21 2.60
CA MET A 92 1.88 6.36 1.72
C MET A 92 1.80 6.86 0.26
N ASP A 93 0.59 7.04 -0.27
CA ASP A 93 0.38 7.51 -1.65
C ASP A 93 1.09 8.85 -1.90
N ARG A 94 0.89 9.82 -1.01
CA ARG A 94 1.52 11.14 -1.13
C ARG A 94 3.04 11.02 -1.11
N THR A 95 3.61 10.29 -0.15
CA THR A 95 5.07 10.16 -0.03
C THR A 95 5.67 9.43 -1.22
N ILE A 96 5.03 8.38 -1.74
CA ILE A 96 5.51 7.70 -2.95
C ILE A 96 5.43 8.62 -4.16
N ASN A 97 4.33 9.37 -4.34
CA ASN A 97 4.21 10.32 -5.44
C ASN A 97 5.28 11.41 -5.39
N GLU A 98 5.60 11.94 -4.21
CA GLU A 98 6.69 12.91 -4.02
C GLU A 98 8.05 12.30 -4.39
N LEU A 99 8.34 11.08 -3.92
CA LEU A 99 9.58 10.37 -4.23
C LEU A 99 9.75 10.14 -5.74
N MET A 100 8.69 9.67 -6.41
CA MET A 100 8.72 9.42 -7.85
C MET A 100 8.88 10.71 -8.65
N ALA A 101 8.16 11.78 -8.28
CA ALA A 101 8.27 13.08 -8.93
C ALA A 101 9.66 13.72 -8.76
N SER A 102 10.34 13.48 -7.64
CA SER A 102 11.73 13.91 -7.44
C SER A 102 12.73 13.12 -8.27
N ALA A 103 12.51 11.82 -8.45
CA ALA A 103 13.37 10.96 -9.27
C ALA A 103 13.33 11.38 -10.75
N ASP A 104 12.13 11.66 -11.29
CA ASP A 104 11.95 12.08 -12.69
C ASP A 104 12.62 13.43 -13.01
N LYS A 105 12.75 14.32 -12.01
CA LYS A 105 13.42 15.63 -12.18
C LYS A 105 14.94 15.55 -12.16
N GLY A 106 15.52 14.49 -11.58
CA GLY A 106 16.96 14.26 -11.53
C GLY A 106 17.51 13.50 -12.74
N GLY A 107 16.64 12.94 -13.59
CA GLY A 107 17.01 12.28 -14.84
C GLY A 107 17.08 13.25 -16.01
N LYS A 108 18.05 14.17 -16.00
CA LYS A 108 18.55 14.88 -17.20
C LYS A 108 20.05 15.08 -17.08
#